data_AF-A0A370AMQ9-F1
#
_entry.id   AF-A0A370AMQ9-F1
#
_cell.length_a   1.000
_cell.length_b   1.000
_cell.length_c   1.000
_cell.angle_alpha   90.00
_cell.angle_beta   90.00
_cell.angle_gamma   90.00
#
_symmetry.space_group_name_H-M   'P 1'
#
loop_
_entity.id
_entity.type
_entity.pdbx_description
1 polymer ?
#
loop_
_entity_poly.entity_id
_entity_poly.type
_entity_poly.pdbx_seq_one_letter_code
_entity_poly.pdbx_strand_id
1 'polypeptide(L)'
;MKNKIIIILILCSLLSATWAETQQEDVLSEYSRVFGLEASRSNDFDEIMNGIRYIDNLLTKNEAKVITSIYYNRAQLYYKLGEYDEAINSLQVQNPINNYYKATLYIKLGKFSEAESLFNPILFSYEVILGKDDLSPDQRIHYLNNAILIHRFLKKSISIEKLSEFSSKYKLSDKERQQLLSSLEYNMDIDECLRGMWPE
;
A
#
# COMPACT_ATOMS: atom_id res chain seq x y z
N MET A 1 8.80 48.81 -18.40
CA MET A 1 8.46 47.58 -19.17
C MET A 1 8.81 46.29 -18.44
N LYS A 2 10.04 46.12 -17.91
CA LYS A 2 10.45 44.89 -17.19
C LYS A 2 9.51 44.44 -16.06
N ASN A 3 9.02 45.34 -15.21
CA ASN A 3 8.12 44.97 -14.11
C ASN A 3 6.74 44.46 -14.56
N LYS A 4 6.23 44.90 -15.72
CA LYS A 4 4.95 44.41 -16.25
C LYS A 4 5.07 42.98 -16.79
N ILE A 5 6.21 42.62 -17.39
CA ILE A 5 6.48 41.27 -17.90
C ILE A 5 6.61 40.27 -16.74
N ILE A 6 7.29 40.67 -15.65
CA ILE A 6 7.43 39.83 -14.46
C ILE A 6 6.08 39.53 -13.81
N ILE A 7 5.20 40.53 -13.69
CA ILE A 7 3.85 40.34 -13.11
C ILE A 7 3.00 39.39 -13.97
N ILE A 8 3.06 39.51 -15.30
CA ILE A 8 2.31 38.61 -16.21
C ILE A 8 2.81 37.17 -16.07
N LEU A 9 4.13 36.96 -16.02
CA LEU A 9 4.70 35.61 -15.87
C LEU A 9 4.32 34.97 -14.52
N ILE A 10 4.31 35.74 -13.43
CA ILE A 10 3.86 35.26 -12.11
C ILE A 10 2.37 34.89 -12.16
N LEU A 11 1.51 35.72 -12.73
CA LEU A 11 0.08 35.42 -12.87
C LEU A 11 -0.18 34.20 -13.74
N CYS A 12 0.54 34.03 -14.85
CA CYS A 12 0.44 32.83 -15.69
C CYS A 12 0.87 31.57 -14.93
N SER A 13 1.96 31.63 -14.15
CA SER A 13 2.40 30.49 -13.34
C SER A 13 1.37 30.11 -12.26
N LEU A 14 0.79 31.10 -11.57
CA LEU A 14 -0.24 30.87 -10.55
C LEU A 14 -1.51 30.27 -11.16
N LEU A 15 -1.98 30.81 -12.29
CA LEU A 15 -3.15 30.27 -13.01
C LEU A 15 -2.92 28.85 -13.51
N SER A 16 -1.71 28.54 -14.00
CA SER A 16 -1.36 27.19 -14.46
C SER A 16 -1.28 26.20 -13.30
N ALA A 17 -0.80 26.62 -12.13
CA ALA A 17 -0.74 25.79 -10.94
C ALA A 17 -2.15 25.48 -10.41
N THR A 18 -3.01 26.51 -10.30
CA THR A 18 -4.40 26.31 -9.85
C THR A 18 -5.18 25.41 -10.79
N TRP A 19 -4.97 25.54 -12.11
CA TRP A 19 -5.65 24.68 -13.08
C TRP A 19 -5.19 23.23 -13.01
N ALA A 20 -3.89 23.01 -12.80
CA ALA A 20 -3.34 21.66 -12.58
C ALA A 20 -3.87 21.03 -11.28
N GLU A 21 -4.00 21.81 -10.19
CA GLU A 21 -4.58 21.34 -8.93
C GLU A 21 -6.05 20.93 -9.12
N THR A 22 -6.87 21.76 -9.77
CA THR A 22 -8.28 21.43 -10.05
C THR A 22 -8.42 20.15 -10.86
N GLN A 23 -7.58 19.95 -11.88
CA GLN A 23 -7.60 18.71 -12.67
C GLN A 23 -7.26 17.47 -11.83
N GLN A 24 -6.33 17.58 -10.88
CA GLN A 24 -5.99 16.46 -10.01
C GLN A 24 -7.13 16.14 -9.03
N GLU A 25 -7.80 17.16 -8.48
CA GLU A 25 -8.98 16.99 -7.63
C GLU A 25 -10.13 16.30 -8.38
N ASP A 26 -10.39 16.70 -9.63
CA ASP A 26 -11.42 16.09 -10.47
C ASP A 26 -11.13 14.60 -10.72
N VAL A 27 -9.88 14.26 -11.05
CA VAL A 27 -9.45 12.86 -11.25
C VAL A 27 -9.61 12.04 -9.97
N LEU A 28 -9.22 12.58 -8.81
CA LEU A 28 -9.32 11.88 -7.53
C LEU A 28 -10.77 11.68 -7.09
N SER A 29 -11.62 12.68 -7.31
CA SER A 29 -13.05 12.63 -7.00
C SER A 29 -13.74 11.54 -7.84
N GLU A 30 -13.52 11.57 -9.15
CA GLU A 30 -14.11 10.59 -10.06
C GLU A 30 -13.56 9.18 -9.82
N TYR A 31 -12.26 9.04 -9.54
CA TYR A 31 -11.67 7.77 -9.13
C TYR A 31 -12.31 7.23 -7.86
N SER A 32 -12.50 8.08 -6.85
CA SER A 32 -13.12 7.67 -5.59
C SER A 32 -14.56 7.20 -5.78
N ARG A 33 -15.30 7.79 -6.73
CA ARG A 33 -16.64 7.35 -7.12
C ARG A 33 -16.59 6.00 -7.85
N VAL A 34 -15.92 5.94 -9.00
CA VAL A 34 -15.93 4.78 -9.90
C VAL A 34 -15.26 3.55 -9.28
N PHE A 35 -14.10 3.72 -8.62
CA PHE A 35 -13.46 2.62 -7.91
C PHE A 35 -14.03 2.44 -6.50
N GLY A 36 -13.99 3.49 -5.68
CA GLY A 36 -14.18 3.38 -4.23
C GLY A 36 -15.62 3.14 -3.78
N LEU A 37 -16.61 3.64 -4.53
CA LEU A 37 -18.03 3.46 -4.19
C LEU A 37 -18.71 2.39 -5.03
N GLU A 38 -18.33 2.27 -6.30
CA GLU A 38 -18.94 1.34 -7.25
C GLU A 38 -18.14 0.02 -7.30
N ALA A 39 -17.06 -0.03 -8.08
CA ALA A 39 -16.39 -1.29 -8.42
C ALA A 39 -15.85 -2.07 -7.21
N SER A 40 -15.19 -1.40 -6.25
CA SER A 40 -14.55 -2.08 -5.12
C SER A 40 -15.54 -2.73 -4.15
N ARG A 41 -16.78 -2.22 -4.07
CA ARG A 41 -17.83 -2.72 -3.18
C ARG A 41 -18.79 -3.67 -3.89
N SER A 42 -18.74 -3.69 -5.21
CA SER A 42 -19.59 -4.54 -6.02
C SER A 42 -19.07 -5.96 -6.14
N ASN A 43 -20.02 -6.87 -6.35
CA ASN A 43 -19.78 -8.23 -6.83
C ASN A 43 -20.40 -8.42 -8.23
N ASP A 44 -20.91 -7.34 -8.84
CA ASP A 44 -21.41 -7.35 -10.21
C ASP A 44 -20.26 -7.27 -11.20
N PHE A 45 -20.28 -8.16 -12.20
CA PHE A 45 -19.22 -8.27 -13.18
C PHE A 45 -19.05 -6.98 -14.00
N ASP A 46 -20.15 -6.35 -14.41
CA ASP A 46 -20.10 -5.16 -15.26
C ASP A 46 -19.57 -3.95 -14.47
N GLU A 47 -19.96 -3.79 -13.21
CA GLU A 47 -19.43 -2.74 -12.34
C GLU A 47 -17.93 -2.91 -12.08
N ILE A 48 -17.46 -4.14 -11.79
CA ILE A 48 -16.04 -4.42 -11.61
C ILE A 48 -15.26 -4.14 -12.90
N MET A 49 -15.76 -4.60 -14.05
CA MET A 49 -15.12 -4.37 -15.35
C MET A 49 -15.09 -2.88 -15.74
N ASN A 50 -16.12 -2.11 -15.39
CA ASN A 50 -16.12 -0.67 -15.59
C ASN A 50 -15.04 0.01 -14.73
N GLY A 51 -14.87 -0.42 -13.48
CA GLY A 51 -13.77 0.02 -12.62
C GLY A 51 -12.39 -0.28 -13.22
N ILE A 52 -12.18 -1.50 -13.72
CA ILE A 52 -10.93 -1.90 -14.39
C ILE A 52 -10.65 -1.02 -15.61
N ARG A 53 -11.63 -0.85 -16.50
CA ARG A 53 -11.50 -0.01 -17.70
C ARG A 53 -11.17 1.43 -17.35
N TYR A 54 -11.77 1.97 -16.29
CA TYR A 54 -11.49 3.31 -15.82
C TYR A 54 -10.05 3.44 -15.33
N ILE A 55 -9.57 2.48 -14.52
CA ILE A 55 -8.18 2.43 -14.06
C ILE A 55 -7.20 2.33 -15.24
N ASP A 56 -7.46 1.44 -16.20
CA ASP A 56 -6.62 1.27 -17.38
C ASP A 56 -6.52 2.57 -18.20
N ASN A 57 -7.62 3.31 -18.33
CA ASN A 57 -7.63 4.62 -18.97
C ASN A 57 -6.70 5.61 -18.23
N LEU A 58 -6.80 5.71 -16.90
CA LEU A 58 -5.93 6.58 -16.10
C LEU A 58 -4.44 6.20 -16.23
N LEU A 59 -4.13 4.90 -16.29
CA LEU A 59 -2.77 4.40 -16.50
C LEU A 59 -2.24 4.80 -17.88
N THR A 60 -3.04 4.68 -18.94
CA THR A 60 -2.60 5.06 -20.30
C THR A 60 -2.35 6.56 -20.46
N LYS A 61 -3.13 7.41 -19.79
CA LYS A 61 -2.96 8.87 -19.82
C LYS A 61 -1.87 9.38 -18.89
N ASN A 62 -1.24 8.49 -18.11
CA ASN A 62 -0.28 8.86 -17.07
C ASN A 62 -0.86 9.84 -16.01
N GLU A 63 -2.19 9.87 -15.89
CA GLU A 63 -2.95 10.55 -14.82
C GLU A 63 -2.88 9.74 -13.51
N ALA A 64 -2.49 8.47 -13.58
CA ALA A 64 -2.25 7.58 -12.46
C ALA A 64 -1.24 8.08 -11.41
N LYS A 65 -0.39 9.06 -11.73
CA LYS A 65 0.65 9.57 -10.82
C LYS A 65 0.11 10.15 -9.51
N VAL A 66 -1.14 10.62 -9.49
CA VAL A 66 -1.78 11.16 -8.28
C VAL A 66 -2.38 10.07 -7.39
N ILE A 67 -2.58 8.85 -7.89
CA ILE A 67 -3.21 7.75 -7.15
C ILE A 67 -2.16 6.70 -6.84
N THR A 68 -1.60 6.77 -5.64
CA THR A 68 -0.52 5.87 -5.17
C THR A 68 -0.94 4.40 -5.08
N SER A 69 -2.23 4.13 -4.89
CA SER A 69 -2.79 2.78 -4.73
C SER A 69 -3.34 2.16 -6.02
N ILE A 70 -3.24 2.83 -7.17
CA ILE A 70 -3.96 2.44 -8.39
C ILE A 70 -3.68 1.01 -8.85
N TYR A 71 -2.42 0.56 -8.75
CA TYR A 71 -2.00 -0.79 -9.12
C TYR A 71 -2.56 -1.86 -8.18
N TYR A 72 -2.60 -1.56 -6.89
CA TYR A 72 -3.21 -2.42 -5.88
C TYR A 72 -4.73 -2.53 -6.08
N ASN A 73 -5.39 -1.39 -6.30
CA ASN A 73 -6.81 -1.31 -6.52
C ASN A 73 -7.22 -2.08 -7.79
N ARG A 74 -6.44 -1.96 -8.87
CA ARG A 74 -6.59 -2.78 -10.08
C ARG A 74 -6.45 -4.26 -9.78
N ALA A 75 -5.44 -4.65 -8.99
CA ALA A 75 -5.20 -6.03 -8.61
C ALA A 75 -6.37 -6.63 -7.81
N GLN A 76 -6.95 -5.85 -6.89
CA GLN A 76 -8.14 -6.28 -6.12
C GLN A 76 -9.34 -6.56 -7.03
N LEU A 77 -9.59 -5.72 -8.04
CA LEU A 77 -10.69 -5.94 -8.98
C LEU A 77 -10.50 -7.21 -9.80
N TYR A 78 -9.29 -7.45 -10.32
CA TYR A 78 -9.00 -8.70 -11.03
C TYR A 78 -9.09 -9.92 -10.10
N TYR A 79 -8.63 -9.79 -8.85
CA TYR A 79 -8.75 -10.85 -7.85
C TYR A 79 -10.22 -11.24 -7.61
N LYS A 80 -11.13 -10.26 -7.48
CA LYS A 80 -12.58 -10.49 -7.32
C LYS A 80 -13.18 -11.26 -8.50
N LEU A 81 -12.68 -11.03 -9.72
CA LEU A 81 -13.12 -11.77 -10.91
C LEU A 81 -12.53 -13.18 -11.00
N GLY A 82 -11.61 -13.56 -10.12
CA GLY A 82 -10.86 -14.82 -10.23
C GLY A 82 -9.71 -14.77 -11.24
N GLU A 83 -9.42 -13.59 -11.81
CA GLU A 83 -8.37 -13.35 -12.81
C GLU A 83 -7.01 -13.12 -12.11
N TYR A 84 -6.49 -14.16 -11.49
CA TYR A 84 -5.35 -14.05 -10.57
C TYR A 84 -4.03 -13.65 -11.24
N ASP A 85 -3.83 -14.04 -12.51
CA ASP A 85 -2.62 -13.69 -13.25
C ASP A 85 -2.59 -12.19 -13.59
N GLU A 86 -3.74 -11.62 -13.95
CA GLU A 86 -3.96 -10.20 -14.17
C GLU A 86 -3.83 -9.40 -12.87
N ALA A 87 -4.31 -9.95 -11.76
CA ALA A 87 -4.11 -9.36 -10.43
C ALA A 87 -2.61 -9.28 -10.10
N ILE A 88 -1.86 -10.35 -10.31
CA ILE A 88 -0.40 -10.38 -10.13
C ILE A 88 0.29 -9.41 -11.10
N ASN A 89 -0.14 -9.37 -12.36
CA ASN A 89 0.43 -8.51 -13.39
C ASN A 89 0.26 -7.01 -13.07
N SER A 90 -0.87 -6.66 -12.46
CA SER A 90 -1.15 -5.29 -11.99
C SER A 90 -0.10 -4.78 -11.00
N LEU A 91 0.58 -5.67 -10.29
CA LEU A 91 1.58 -5.34 -9.26
C LEU A 91 3.04 -5.45 -9.74
N GLN A 92 3.29 -5.63 -11.05
CA GLN A 92 4.66 -5.81 -11.58
C GLN A 92 5.50 -4.53 -11.57
N VAL A 93 4.86 -3.36 -11.40
CA VAL A 93 5.57 -2.09 -11.31
C VAL A 93 6.47 -2.09 -10.07
N GLN A 94 7.78 -1.98 -10.30
CA GLN A 94 8.81 -2.08 -9.27
C GLN A 94 8.71 -0.93 -8.26
N ASN A 95 8.06 -1.21 -7.13
CA ASN A 95 7.95 -0.33 -5.98
C ASN A 95 7.82 -1.23 -4.72
N PRO A 96 8.54 -0.94 -3.62
CA PRO A 96 8.42 -1.68 -2.36
C PRO A 96 6.97 -1.97 -1.91
N ILE A 97 6.03 -1.03 -2.09
CA ILE A 97 4.64 -1.23 -1.69
C ILE A 97 3.92 -2.28 -2.57
N ASN A 98 4.22 -2.31 -3.87
CA ASN A 98 3.64 -3.29 -4.78
C ASN A 98 4.20 -4.69 -4.50
N ASN A 99 5.48 -4.79 -4.14
CA ASN A 99 6.07 -6.06 -3.71
C ASN A 99 5.39 -6.58 -2.43
N TYR A 100 5.07 -5.69 -1.48
CA TYR A 100 4.29 -6.05 -0.29
C TYR A 100 2.91 -6.60 -0.66
N TYR A 101 2.13 -5.88 -1.47
CA TYR A 101 0.82 -6.36 -1.90
C TYR A 101 0.91 -7.66 -2.70
N LYS A 102 1.89 -7.78 -3.59
CA LYS A 102 2.08 -9.00 -4.38
C LYS A 102 2.42 -10.19 -3.49
N ALA A 103 3.21 -9.98 -2.45
CA ALA A 103 3.51 -11.00 -1.46
C ALA A 103 2.26 -11.42 -0.67
N THR A 104 1.40 -10.50 -0.24
CA THR A 104 0.15 -10.87 0.46
C THR A 104 -0.83 -11.58 -0.47
N LEU A 105 -0.90 -11.19 -1.75
CA LEU A 105 -1.67 -11.91 -2.77
C LEU A 105 -1.16 -13.35 -2.94
N TYR A 106 0.17 -13.53 -3.00
CA TYR A 106 0.76 -14.85 -3.05
C TYR A 106 0.41 -15.70 -1.82
N ILE A 107 0.40 -15.14 -0.61
CA ILE A 107 -0.08 -15.87 0.58
C ILE A 107 -1.55 -16.28 0.41
N LYS A 108 -2.42 -15.37 -0.03
CA LYS A 108 -3.85 -15.66 -0.25
C LYS A 108 -4.07 -16.77 -1.29
N LEU A 109 -3.20 -16.84 -2.31
CA LEU A 109 -3.20 -17.88 -3.35
C LEU A 109 -2.42 -19.15 -2.96
N GLY A 110 -1.87 -19.24 -1.74
CA GLY A 110 -1.09 -20.40 -1.29
C GLY A 110 0.33 -20.51 -1.86
N LYS A 111 0.83 -19.47 -2.54
CA LYS A 111 2.16 -19.37 -3.15
C LYS A 111 3.21 -18.88 -2.15
N PHE A 112 3.43 -19.66 -1.08
CA PHE A 112 4.26 -19.23 0.06
C PHE A 112 5.72 -18.94 -0.28
N SER A 113 6.33 -19.73 -1.18
CA SER A 113 7.73 -19.54 -1.57
C SER A 113 7.94 -18.23 -2.33
N GLU A 114 7.01 -17.87 -3.22
CA GLU A 114 7.04 -16.61 -3.95
C GLU A 114 6.80 -15.42 -3.01
N ALA A 115 5.88 -15.56 -2.04
CA ALA A 115 5.68 -14.55 -1.02
C ALA A 115 6.94 -14.32 -0.17
N GLU A 116 7.63 -15.39 0.25
CA GLU A 116 8.88 -15.31 0.99
C GLU A 116 9.98 -14.59 0.21
N SER A 117 10.11 -14.86 -1.09
CA SER A 117 11.08 -14.19 -1.94
C SER A 117 10.90 -12.67 -2.01
N LEU A 118 9.66 -12.19 -1.85
CA LEU A 118 9.31 -10.76 -1.84
C LEU A 118 9.39 -10.15 -0.45
N PHE A 119 9.00 -10.89 0.59
CA PHE A 119 9.02 -10.41 1.97
C PHE A 119 10.42 -10.31 2.56
N ASN A 120 11.35 -11.21 2.21
CA ASN A 120 12.70 -11.19 2.75
C ASN A 120 13.46 -9.87 2.45
N PRO A 121 13.46 -9.34 1.21
CA PRO A 121 14.04 -8.03 0.93
C PRO A 121 13.37 -6.87 1.70
N ILE A 122 12.05 -6.94 1.92
CA ILE A 122 11.31 -5.93 2.68
C ILE A 122 11.73 -5.96 4.16
N LEU A 123 11.79 -7.15 4.77
CA LEU A 123 12.29 -7.33 6.14
C LEU A 123 13.72 -6.81 6.28
N PHE A 124 14.61 -7.16 5.36
CA PHE A 124 15.98 -6.65 5.36
C PHE A 124 16.03 -5.11 5.32
N SER A 125 15.19 -4.49 4.48
CA SER A 125 15.09 -3.03 4.41
C SER A 125 14.62 -2.42 5.74
N TYR A 126 13.64 -3.03 6.39
CA TYR A 126 13.19 -2.61 7.72
C TYR A 126 14.28 -2.77 8.78
N GLU A 127 15.06 -3.85 8.75
CA GLU A 127 16.17 -4.04 9.69
C GLU A 127 17.23 -2.94 9.54
N VAL A 128 17.58 -2.58 8.30
CA VAL A 128 18.53 -1.49 8.02
C VAL A 128 17.99 -0.15 8.52
N ILE A 129 16.70 0.13 8.33
CA ILE A 129 16.07 1.36 8.82
C ILE A 129 16.05 1.39 10.34
N LEU A 130 15.63 0.30 10.99
CA LEU A 130 15.54 0.18 12.44
C LEU A 130 16.89 0.26 13.15
N GLY A 131 17.99 -0.03 12.46
CA GLY A 131 19.34 0.14 12.96
C GLY A 131 19.84 1.59 12.98
N LYS A 132 19.07 2.56 12.48
CA LYS A 132 19.43 3.98 12.53
C LYS A 132 19.02 4.62 13.85
N ASP A 133 19.90 5.44 14.40
CA ASP A 133 19.70 6.11 15.69
C ASP A 133 18.72 7.30 15.60
N ASP A 134 18.43 7.80 14.40
CA ASP A 134 17.63 9.00 14.16
C ASP A 134 16.11 8.73 14.05
N LEU A 135 15.67 7.47 14.20
CA LEU A 135 14.26 7.13 14.18
C LEU A 135 13.52 7.67 15.40
N SER A 136 12.39 8.33 15.16
CA SER A 136 11.43 8.63 16.23
C SER A 136 10.81 7.33 16.77
N PRO A 137 10.31 7.32 18.03
CA PRO A 137 9.59 6.17 18.57
C PRO A 137 8.45 5.70 17.66
N ASP A 138 7.64 6.62 17.12
CA ASP A 138 6.51 6.27 16.26
C ASP A 138 6.94 5.60 14.94
N GLN A 139 8.03 6.09 14.32
CA GLN A 139 8.59 5.46 13.12
C GLN A 139 9.11 4.05 13.44
N ARG A 140 9.80 3.90 14.57
CA ARG A 140 10.33 2.60 15.02
C ARG A 140 9.19 1.59 15.22
N ILE A 141 8.12 2.01 15.90
CA ILE A 141 6.93 1.17 16.13
C ILE A 141 6.25 0.81 14.81
N HIS A 142 6.13 1.75 13.87
CA HIS A 142 5.56 1.49 12.55
C HIS A 142 6.32 0.37 11.81
N TYR A 143 7.65 0.46 11.71
CA TYR A 143 8.45 -0.56 11.04
C TYR A 143 8.43 -1.92 11.76
N LEU A 144 8.45 -1.91 13.09
CA LEU A 144 8.36 -3.14 13.88
C LEU A 144 6.99 -3.82 13.72
N ASN A 145 5.89 -3.07 13.71
CA ASN A 145 4.55 -3.61 13.45
C ASN A 145 4.46 -4.26 12.06
N ASN A 146 5.01 -3.62 11.03
CA ASN A 146 5.03 -4.21 9.69
C ASN A 146 5.92 -5.46 9.62
N ALA A 147 7.09 -5.45 10.26
CA ALA A 147 7.96 -6.63 10.32
C ALA A 147 7.29 -7.81 11.04
N ILE A 148 6.57 -7.53 12.13
CA ILE A 148 5.73 -8.48 12.83
C ILE A 148 4.64 -9.02 11.88
N LEU A 149 3.90 -8.16 11.18
CA LEU A 149 2.86 -8.64 10.27
C LEU A 149 3.43 -9.57 9.17
N ILE A 150 4.58 -9.21 8.60
CA ILE A 150 5.26 -10.04 7.59
C ILE A 150 5.70 -11.39 8.17
N HIS A 151 6.31 -11.39 9.37
CA HIS A 151 6.69 -12.64 10.02
C HIS A 151 5.48 -13.52 10.34
N ARG A 152 4.31 -12.94 10.67
CA ARG A 152 3.05 -13.69 10.80
C ARG A 152 2.65 -14.31 9.47
N PHE A 153 2.69 -13.57 8.36
CA PHE A 153 2.38 -14.11 7.03
C PHE A 153 3.27 -15.30 6.66
N LEU A 154 4.57 -15.23 6.98
CA LEU A 154 5.54 -16.27 6.61
C LEU A 154 5.48 -17.51 7.49
N LYS A 155 5.32 -17.34 8.82
CA LYS A 155 5.45 -18.45 9.78
C LYS A 155 4.11 -18.93 10.34
N LYS A 156 3.01 -18.27 9.99
CA LYS A 156 1.67 -18.41 10.60
C LYS A 156 1.65 -18.32 12.13
N SER A 157 2.74 -17.84 12.73
CA SER A 157 2.85 -17.59 14.15
C SER A 157 3.93 -16.53 14.38
N ILE A 158 3.65 -15.63 15.32
CA ILE A 158 4.68 -14.85 15.98
C ILE A 158 4.61 -15.19 17.45
N SER A 159 5.71 -15.74 17.94
CA SER A 159 5.89 -15.91 19.37
C SER A 159 6.20 -14.55 20.01
N ILE A 160 5.78 -14.41 21.27
CA ILE A 160 6.26 -13.36 22.19
C ILE A 160 7.79 -13.26 22.14
N GLU A 161 8.49 -14.35 21.83
CA GLU A 161 9.95 -14.41 21.69
C GLU A 161 10.46 -13.46 20.61
N LYS A 162 9.75 -13.30 19.47
CA LYS A 162 10.18 -12.35 18.42
C LYS A 162 10.05 -10.90 18.88
N LEU A 163 9.03 -10.60 19.67
CA LEU A 163 8.90 -9.30 20.32
C LEU A 163 10.02 -9.08 21.36
N SER A 164 10.34 -10.10 22.15
CA SER A 164 11.46 -10.03 23.10
C SER A 164 12.79 -9.79 22.39
N GLU A 165 13.02 -10.45 21.24
CA GLU A 165 14.18 -10.23 20.37
C GLU A 165 14.24 -8.78 19.91
N PHE A 166 13.15 -8.24 19.34
CA PHE A 166 13.09 -6.84 18.90
C PHE A 166 13.27 -5.85 20.06
N SER A 167 12.66 -6.13 21.21
CA SER A 167 12.76 -5.30 22.41
C SER A 167 14.21 -5.18 22.88
N SER A 168 14.94 -6.29 22.87
CA SER A 168 16.36 -6.32 23.22
C SER A 168 17.23 -5.66 22.14
N LYS A 169 17.01 -6.02 20.87
CA LYS A 169 17.83 -5.56 19.72
C LYS A 169 17.76 -4.05 19.56
N TYR A 170 16.56 -3.46 19.69
CA TYR A 170 16.31 -2.04 19.43
C TYR A 170 16.12 -1.21 20.70
N LYS A 171 16.43 -1.78 21.89
CA LYS A 171 16.40 -1.10 23.19
C LYS A 171 15.08 -0.36 23.45
N LEU A 172 13.96 -1.01 23.15
CA LEU A 172 12.63 -0.40 23.26
C LEU A 172 12.32 0.00 24.69
N SER A 173 11.71 1.17 24.86
CA SER A 173 11.12 1.63 26.12
C SER A 173 9.89 0.79 26.51
N ASP A 174 9.49 0.84 27.78
CA ASP A 174 8.29 0.11 28.23
C ASP A 174 7.02 0.55 27.50
N LYS A 175 6.92 1.85 27.16
CA LYS A 175 5.82 2.39 26.36
C LYS A 175 5.78 1.79 24.95
N GLU A 176 6.93 1.75 24.26
CA GLU A 176 7.04 1.14 22.93
C GLU A 176 6.70 -0.36 22.97
N ARG A 177 7.18 -1.08 23.99
CA ARG A 177 6.85 -2.50 24.19
C ARG A 177 5.35 -2.71 24.37
N GLN A 178 4.69 -1.89 25.19
CA GLN A 178 3.24 -1.97 25.39
C GLN A 178 2.46 -1.68 24.10
N GLN A 179 2.88 -0.70 23.30
CA GLN A 179 2.25 -0.42 22.00
C GLN A 179 2.38 -1.58 21.00
N LEU A 180 3.53 -2.25 20.98
CA LEU A 180 3.73 -3.45 20.16
C LEU A 180 2.89 -4.63 20.67
N LEU A 181 2.84 -4.83 21.99
CA LEU A 181 2.00 -5.87 22.60
C LEU A 181 0.53 -5.67 22.27
N SER A 182 0.00 -4.46 22.39
CA SER A 182 -1.40 -4.20 22.02
C SER A 182 -1.67 -4.46 20.54
N SER A 183 -0.68 -4.20 19.67
CA SER A 183 -0.78 -4.50 18.23
C SER A 183 -0.74 -6.00 17.94
N LEU A 184 -0.08 -6.79 18.79
CA LEU A 184 -0.05 -8.25 18.71
C LEU A 184 -1.30 -8.91 19.27
N GLU A 185 -1.81 -8.40 20.40
CA GLU A 185 -2.99 -8.88 21.13
C GLU A 185 -4.30 -8.58 20.40
N TYR A 186 -4.30 -7.57 19.53
CA TYR A 186 -5.31 -7.46 18.48
C TYR A 186 -5.14 -8.69 17.57
N ASN A 187 -5.86 -9.77 17.92
CA ASN A 187 -5.95 -11.05 17.24
C ASN A 187 -6.50 -10.84 15.82
N MET A 188 -5.73 -10.21 14.94
CA MET A 188 -5.99 -10.33 13.50
C MET A 188 -5.59 -11.74 13.12
N ASP A 189 -6.61 -12.59 13.04
CA ASP A 189 -6.54 -13.81 12.24
C ASP A 189 -5.91 -13.42 10.88
N ILE A 190 -4.85 -14.12 10.48
CA ILE A 190 -4.17 -13.86 9.22
C ILE A 190 -5.18 -13.91 8.07
N ASP A 191 -6.15 -14.82 8.15
CA ASP A 191 -7.19 -14.96 7.14
C ASP A 191 -8.16 -13.77 7.16
N GLU A 192 -8.41 -13.15 8.31
CA GLU A 192 -9.18 -11.90 8.40
C GLU A 192 -8.40 -10.71 7.80
N CYS A 193 -7.11 -10.60 8.11
CA CYS A 193 -6.23 -9.57 7.53
C CYS A 193 -6.19 -9.70 6.00
N LEU A 194 -5.97 -10.92 5.49
CA LEU A 194 -5.93 -11.19 4.06
C LEU A 194 -7.30 -11.00 3.39
N ARG A 195 -8.42 -11.31 4.06
CA ARG A 195 -9.77 -11.01 3.56
C ARG A 195 -10.00 -9.51 3.38
N GLY A 196 -9.48 -8.68 4.27
CA GLY A 196 -9.54 -7.23 4.13
C GLY A 196 -8.71 -6.71 2.95
N MET A 197 -7.59 -7.37 2.64
CA MET A 197 -6.71 -7.01 1.52
C MET A 197 -7.19 -7.56 0.17
N TRP A 198 -7.75 -8.76 0.16
CA TRP A 198 -8.15 -9.51 -1.02
C TRP A 198 -9.60 -9.99 -0.84
N PRO A 199 -10.58 -9.07 -0.96
CA PRO A 199 -11.99 -9.41 -0.80
C PRO A 199 -12.46 -10.32 -1.93
N GLU A 200 -13.27 -11.31 -1.57
CA GLU A 200 -14.02 -12.18 -2.49
C GLU A 200 -15.30 -11.48 -2.98
#